data_AF-A0A7C2ZS59-F1
#
_entry.id   AF-A0A7C2ZS59-F1
#
_cell.length_a   1.000
_cell.length_b   1.000
_cell.length_c   1.000
_cell.angle_alpha   90.00
_cell.angle_beta   90.00
_cell.angle_gamma   90.00
#
_symmetry.space_group_name_H-M   'P 1'
#
loop_
_entity.id
_entity.type
_entity.pdbx_description
1 polymer ?
#
loop_
_entity_poly.entity_id
_entity_poly.type
_entity_poly.pdbx_seq_one_letter_code
_entity_poly.pdbx_strand_id
1 'polypeptide(L)'
;NNTPVGICGSGIFDIVAELLRIGVVDSSGRMRRREELEGKLPETLLERIVEDEIHGLSFEVARNEEEQILITQGDIRQVQLAKGAIRAGIEVIMREMGVKADDLDEVLMAGAFGSYLRKESALRIGIIPPVSEDKIHFIGNAAMVGAKMALISVDMREEARRIARSVRYVPLATNPEFQTYFMEGMLFGASEL
;
A
#
# COMPACT_ATOMS: atom_id res chain seq x y z
N ASN A 1 4.81 16.93 -18.71
CA ASN A 1 5.38 16.68 -17.38
C ASN A 1 5.94 17.97 -16.84
N ASN A 2 5.35 18.46 -15.74
CA ASN A 2 5.91 19.58 -14.98
C ASN A 2 6.93 19.05 -13.97
N THR A 3 7.74 19.94 -13.43
CA THR A 3 8.68 19.65 -12.34
C THR A 3 7.94 19.06 -11.13
N PRO A 4 8.44 17.97 -10.52
CA PRO A 4 7.81 17.37 -9.34
C PRO A 4 7.90 18.30 -8.12
N VAL A 5 6.84 18.33 -7.32
CA VAL A 5 6.75 19.15 -6.09
C VAL A 5 6.41 18.32 -4.84
N GLY A 6 6.39 17.00 -4.96
CA GLY A 6 6.08 16.10 -3.86
C GLY A 6 5.69 14.69 -4.32
N ILE A 7 5.19 13.89 -3.38
CA ILE A 7 4.83 12.49 -3.57
C ILE A 7 3.35 12.30 -3.27
N CYS A 8 2.60 11.72 -4.20
CA CYS A 8 1.18 11.39 -3.99
C CYS A 8 1.01 10.05 -3.25
N GLY A 9 -0.22 9.75 -2.79
CA GLY A 9 -0.52 8.56 -2.01
C GLY A 9 -0.25 7.22 -2.73
N SER A 10 -0.41 7.12 -4.05
CA SER A 10 0.00 5.93 -4.80
C SER A 10 1.52 5.90 -5.04
N GLY A 11 2.12 7.08 -5.27
CA GLY A 11 3.55 7.25 -5.48
C GLY A 11 4.38 6.77 -4.28
N ILE A 12 3.95 7.03 -3.04
CA ILE A 12 4.71 6.58 -1.86
C ILE A 12 4.80 5.05 -1.82
N PHE A 13 3.69 4.34 -2.04
CA PHE A 13 3.68 2.88 -2.07
C PHE A 13 4.52 2.30 -3.21
N ASP A 14 4.42 2.90 -4.40
CA ASP A 14 5.25 2.50 -5.55
C ASP A 14 6.74 2.70 -5.29
N ILE A 15 7.13 3.84 -4.70
CA ILE A 15 8.54 4.10 -4.39
C ILE A 15 9.03 3.11 -3.34
N VAL A 16 8.28 2.87 -2.26
CA VAL A 16 8.66 1.87 -1.25
C VAL A 16 8.80 0.47 -1.87
N ALA A 17 7.89 0.10 -2.78
CA ALA A 17 7.99 -1.16 -3.51
C ALA A 17 9.29 -1.24 -4.34
N GLU A 18 9.67 -0.17 -5.03
CA GLU A 18 10.93 -0.12 -5.76
C GLU A 18 12.15 -0.17 -4.84
N LEU A 19 12.14 0.55 -3.71
CA LEU A 19 13.23 0.54 -2.73
C LEU A 19 13.43 -0.86 -2.12
N LEU A 20 12.35 -1.60 -1.91
CA LEU A 20 12.39 -3.02 -1.53
C LEU A 20 13.01 -3.87 -2.66
N ARG A 21 12.58 -3.67 -3.91
CA ARG A 21 13.05 -4.43 -5.06
C ARG A 21 14.55 -4.26 -5.28
N ILE A 22 15.07 -3.05 -5.11
CA ILE A 22 16.51 -2.77 -5.26
C ILE A 22 17.30 -3.00 -3.97
N GLY A 23 16.64 -3.36 -2.87
CA GLY A 23 17.28 -3.70 -1.60
C GLY A 23 17.81 -2.51 -0.79
N VAL A 24 17.41 -1.28 -1.12
CA VAL A 24 17.65 -0.08 -0.29
C VAL A 24 16.85 -0.17 1.00
N VAL A 25 15.65 -0.71 0.95
CA VAL A 25 14.83 -1.05 2.12
C VAL A 25 14.76 -2.57 2.23
N ASP A 26 14.91 -3.11 3.44
CA ASP A 26 14.73 -4.54 3.71
C ASP A 26 13.28 -4.89 4.14
N SER A 27 12.99 -6.18 4.32
CA SER A 27 11.65 -6.65 4.70
C SER A 27 11.17 -6.12 6.05
N SER A 28 12.08 -5.74 6.95
CA SER A 28 11.73 -5.11 8.22
C SER A 28 11.33 -3.63 8.07
N GLY A 29 11.53 -3.06 6.88
CA GLY A 29 11.35 -1.64 6.59
C GLY A 29 12.54 -0.78 6.99
N ARG A 30 13.69 -1.37 7.30
CA ARG A 30 14.92 -0.62 7.57
C ARG A 30 15.55 -0.20 6.24
N MET A 31 15.85 1.09 6.13
CA MET A 31 16.68 1.63 5.07
C MET A 31 18.16 1.31 5.36
N ARG A 32 18.87 0.85 4.33
CA ARG A 32 20.29 0.52 4.40
C ARG A 32 21.11 1.75 4.04
N ARG A 33 22.27 1.87 4.69
CA ARG A 33 23.22 2.94 4.40
C ARG A 33 23.98 2.65 3.10
N ARG A 34 24.59 3.69 2.54
CA ARG A 34 25.34 3.63 1.28
C ARG A 34 26.39 2.54 1.30
N GLU A 35 27.16 2.44 2.38
CA GLU A 35 28.28 1.50 2.54
C GLU A 35 27.81 0.04 2.54
N GLU A 36 26.57 -0.23 2.98
CA GLU A 36 25.98 -1.58 2.97
C GLU A 36 25.61 -2.06 1.55
N LEU A 37 25.53 -1.13 0.59
CA LEU A 37 25.05 -1.32 -0.77
C LEU A 37 26.12 -1.10 -1.84
N GLU A 38 27.35 -0.72 -1.44
CA GLU A 38 28.49 -0.62 -2.33
C GLU A 38 28.72 -1.94 -3.09
N GLY A 39 28.92 -1.85 -4.40
CA GLY A 39 29.07 -3.01 -5.29
C GLY A 39 27.76 -3.77 -5.58
N LYS A 40 26.63 -3.42 -4.94
CA LYS A 40 25.31 -4.02 -5.21
C LYS A 40 24.40 -3.11 -6.04
N LEU A 41 24.60 -1.80 -5.96
CA LEU A 41 23.86 -0.80 -6.72
C LEU A 41 24.79 0.09 -7.55
N PRO A 42 24.32 0.62 -8.70
CA PRO A 42 25.03 1.66 -9.43
C PRO A 42 25.27 2.90 -8.58
N GLU A 43 26.39 3.58 -8.85
CA GLU A 43 26.79 4.80 -8.13
C GLU A 43 25.68 5.87 -8.12
N THR A 44 24.97 6.01 -9.24
CA THR A 44 23.86 6.98 -9.39
C THR A 44 22.68 6.73 -8.46
N LEU A 45 22.50 5.50 -7.96
CA LEU A 45 21.51 5.17 -6.94
C LEU A 45 22.08 5.29 -5.53
N LEU A 46 23.37 4.96 -5.35
CA LEU A 46 24.06 5.13 -4.07
C LEU A 46 24.15 6.60 -3.66
N GLU A 47 24.38 7.51 -4.61
CA GLU A 47 24.38 8.97 -4.38
C GLU A 47 23.03 9.53 -3.93
N ARG A 48 21.92 8.80 -4.18
CA ARG A 48 20.58 9.19 -3.72
C ARG A 48 20.31 8.79 -2.28
N ILE A 49 21.14 7.96 -1.67
CA ILE A 49 21.03 7.63 -0.25
C ILE A 49 21.74 8.74 0.52
N VAL A 50 20.96 9.52 1.28
CA VAL A 50 21.43 10.69 2.00
C VAL A 50 21.16 10.52 3.49
N GLU A 51 22.06 11.02 4.32
CA GLU A 51 21.89 11.04 5.77
C GLU A 51 22.30 12.43 6.26
N ASP A 52 21.36 13.15 6.87
CA ASP A 52 21.57 14.49 7.42
C ASP A 52 20.98 14.61 8.84
N GLU A 53 21.30 15.69 9.55
CA GLU A 53 20.85 15.89 10.94
C GLU A 53 19.35 16.20 11.06
N ILE A 54 18.69 16.61 9.98
CA ILE A 54 17.30 17.07 9.98
C ILE A 54 16.35 15.89 9.71
N HIS A 55 16.62 15.12 8.66
CA HIS A 55 15.77 14.03 8.17
C HIS A 55 16.31 12.65 8.55
N GLY A 56 17.57 12.55 8.95
CA GLY A 56 18.26 11.27 9.13
C GLY A 56 18.41 10.53 7.80
N LEU A 57 18.50 9.21 7.86
CA LEU A 57 18.65 8.36 6.69
C LEU A 57 17.43 8.42 5.77
N SER A 58 17.65 8.82 4.52
CA SER A 58 16.64 9.09 3.51
C SER A 58 17.10 8.70 2.10
N PHE A 59 16.15 8.63 1.17
CA PHE A 59 16.40 8.41 -0.25
C PHE A 59 15.85 9.58 -1.09
N GLU A 60 16.70 10.19 -1.92
CA GLU A 60 16.32 11.25 -2.87
C GLU A 60 15.61 10.65 -4.09
N VAL A 61 14.29 10.85 -4.13
CA VAL A 61 13.43 10.38 -5.23
C VAL A 61 13.53 11.33 -6.41
N ALA A 62 13.48 12.63 -6.14
CA ALA A 62 13.56 13.67 -7.14
C ALA A 62 14.13 14.95 -6.53
N ARG A 63 14.40 15.93 -7.40
CA ARG A 63 14.85 17.27 -7.02
C ARG A 63 14.19 18.26 -7.95
N ASN A 64 13.73 19.38 -7.41
CA ASN A 64 13.30 20.53 -8.18
C ASN A 64 14.29 21.69 -8.00
N GLU A 65 13.99 22.87 -8.55
CA GLU A 65 14.91 24.02 -8.46
C GLU A 65 15.07 24.56 -7.03
N GLU A 66 14.14 24.23 -6.13
CA GLU A 66 14.04 24.76 -4.77
C GLU A 66 14.52 23.75 -3.71
N GLU A 67 14.19 22.46 -3.87
CA GLU A 67 14.40 21.44 -2.84
C GLU A 67 14.55 20.01 -3.35
N GLN A 68 15.07 19.15 -2.47
CA GLN A 68 15.08 17.69 -2.65
C GLN A 68 13.75 17.10 -2.20
N ILE A 69 13.23 16.16 -2.97
CA ILE A 69 12.06 15.35 -2.60
C ILE A 69 12.58 14.03 -2.05
N LEU A 70 12.51 13.89 -0.74
CA LEU A 70 13.05 12.76 0.01
C LEU A 70 11.95 11.79 0.45
N ILE A 71 12.32 10.53 0.59
CA ILE A 71 11.62 9.57 1.46
C ILE A 71 12.53 9.26 2.63
N THR A 72 12.04 9.53 3.83
CA THR A 72 12.79 9.26 5.07
C THR A 72 12.53 7.84 5.58
N GLN A 73 13.39 7.37 6.48
CA GLN A 73 13.12 6.17 7.26
C GLN A 73 11.77 6.24 8.01
N GLY A 74 11.38 7.44 8.49
CA GLY A 74 10.10 7.67 9.15
C GLY A 74 8.89 7.45 8.24
N ASP A 75 8.99 7.89 6.98
CA ASP A 75 7.94 7.69 5.98
C ASP A 75 7.75 6.20 5.66
N ILE A 76 8.85 5.44 5.57
CA ILE A 76 8.78 3.97 5.43
C ILE A 76 8.00 3.35 6.61
N ARG A 77 8.22 3.82 7.84
CA ARG A 77 7.47 3.35 9.02
C ARG A 77 5.98 3.69 8.91
N GLN A 78 5.62 4.89 8.43
CA GLN A 78 4.21 5.24 8.21
C GLN A 78 3.55 4.37 7.14
N VAL A 79 4.28 4.04 6.07
CA VAL A 79 3.81 3.08 5.06
C VAL A 79 3.57 1.70 5.69
N GLN A 80 4.46 1.21 6.56
CA GLN A 80 4.27 -0.06 7.27
C GLN A 80 3.03 -0.06 8.17
N LEU A 81 2.80 1.01 8.93
CA LEU A 81 1.61 1.14 9.77
C LEU A 81 0.33 1.13 8.93
N ALA A 82 0.30 1.91 7.84
CA ALA A 82 -0.87 2.00 6.97
C ALA A 82 -1.18 0.65 6.31
N LYS A 83 -0.18 0.02 5.68
CA LYS A 83 -0.40 -1.25 4.97
C LYS A 83 -0.61 -2.42 5.93
N GLY A 84 0.00 -2.41 7.11
CA GLY A 84 -0.25 -3.39 8.17
C GLY A 84 -1.69 -3.36 8.66
N ALA A 85 -2.26 -2.17 8.85
CA ALA A 85 -3.67 -2.03 9.23
C ALA A 85 -4.63 -2.55 8.16
N ILE A 86 -4.35 -2.24 6.88
CA ILE A 86 -5.15 -2.73 5.75
C ILE A 86 -5.06 -4.25 5.65
N ARG A 87 -3.85 -4.80 5.67
CA ARG A 87 -3.63 -6.25 5.58
C ARG A 87 -4.30 -7.00 6.73
N ALA A 88 -4.16 -6.50 7.97
CA ALA A 88 -4.80 -7.10 9.13
C ALA A 88 -6.34 -7.12 9.04
N GLY A 89 -6.94 -6.05 8.52
CA GLY A 89 -8.38 -6.02 8.28
C GLY A 89 -8.82 -7.08 7.27
N ILE A 90 -8.05 -7.26 6.19
CA ILE A 90 -8.32 -8.29 5.18
C ILE A 90 -8.22 -9.69 5.80
N GLU A 91 -7.15 -9.98 6.54
CA GLU A 91 -6.94 -11.31 7.17
C GLU A 91 -8.04 -11.66 8.17
N VAL A 92 -8.43 -10.71 9.03
CA VAL A 92 -9.52 -10.93 9.99
C VAL A 92 -10.83 -11.26 9.27
N ILE A 93 -11.15 -10.56 8.17
CA ILE A 93 -12.38 -10.80 7.41
C ILE A 93 -12.31 -12.16 6.71
N MET A 94 -11.20 -12.48 6.05
CA MET A 94 -11.01 -13.77 5.37
C MET A 94 -11.13 -14.94 6.35
N ARG A 95 -10.54 -14.80 7.53
CA ARG A 95 -10.65 -15.79 8.61
C ARG A 95 -12.07 -15.96 9.12
N GLU A 96 -12.78 -14.86 9.39
CA GLU A 96 -14.19 -14.88 9.82
C GLU A 96 -15.10 -15.52 8.76
N MET A 97 -14.72 -15.44 7.48
CA MET A 97 -15.42 -16.08 6.36
C MET A 97 -14.94 -17.52 6.10
N GLY A 98 -13.84 -17.96 6.70
CA GLY A 98 -13.25 -19.28 6.48
C GLY A 98 -12.65 -19.47 5.08
N VAL A 99 -12.19 -18.38 4.45
CA VAL A 99 -11.62 -18.40 3.09
C VAL A 99 -10.14 -18.04 3.10
N LYS A 100 -9.41 -18.50 2.08
CA LYS A 100 -7.99 -18.21 1.84
C LYS A 100 -7.82 -17.33 0.60
N ALA A 101 -6.61 -16.84 0.38
CA ALA A 101 -6.28 -15.99 -0.77
C ALA A 101 -6.60 -16.68 -2.11
N ASP A 102 -6.34 -17.98 -2.20
CA ASP A 102 -6.61 -18.79 -3.39
C ASP A 102 -8.10 -18.92 -3.70
N ASP A 103 -8.96 -18.83 -2.67
CA ASP A 103 -10.42 -18.91 -2.80
C ASP A 103 -11.03 -17.61 -3.34
N LEU A 104 -10.26 -16.53 -3.45
CA LEU A 104 -10.76 -15.25 -3.97
C LEU A 104 -10.82 -15.29 -5.50
N ASP A 105 -11.99 -15.00 -6.08
CA ASP A 105 -12.13 -14.86 -7.53
C ASP A 105 -11.52 -13.56 -8.04
N GLU A 106 -11.78 -12.44 -7.35
CA GLU A 106 -11.33 -11.10 -7.73
C GLU A 106 -11.01 -10.24 -6.49
N VAL A 107 -10.09 -9.29 -6.66
CA VAL A 107 -9.74 -8.24 -5.69
C VAL A 107 -9.97 -6.87 -6.32
N LEU A 108 -11.06 -6.23 -5.94
CA LEU A 108 -11.47 -4.92 -6.45
C LEU A 108 -10.88 -3.78 -5.61
N MET A 109 -9.95 -3.04 -6.19
CA MET A 109 -9.24 -1.92 -5.55
C MET A 109 -9.90 -0.59 -5.93
N ALA A 110 -10.49 0.08 -4.95
CA ALA A 110 -11.17 1.36 -5.13
C ALA A 110 -10.49 2.51 -4.37
N GLY A 111 -10.86 3.75 -4.72
CA GLY A 111 -10.42 4.97 -4.05
C GLY A 111 -9.17 5.60 -4.67
N ALA A 112 -8.64 6.62 -3.98
CA ALA A 112 -7.49 7.39 -4.45
C ALA A 112 -6.23 6.54 -4.62
N PHE A 113 -6.04 5.53 -3.78
CA PHE A 113 -4.97 4.54 -3.90
C PHE A 113 -5.22 3.58 -5.07
N GLY A 114 -6.47 3.17 -5.28
CA GLY A 114 -6.89 2.23 -6.32
C GLY A 114 -6.98 2.81 -7.73
N SER A 115 -6.54 4.04 -7.99
CA SER A 115 -6.55 4.60 -9.35
C SER A 115 -5.19 4.53 -10.05
N TYR A 116 -4.09 4.42 -9.30
CA TYR A 116 -2.74 4.58 -9.84
C TYR A 116 -1.66 3.70 -9.19
N LEU A 117 -1.98 2.93 -8.14
CA LEU A 117 -1.02 1.98 -7.56
C LEU A 117 -0.78 0.83 -8.55
N ARG A 118 0.48 0.41 -8.75
CA ARG A 118 0.78 -0.78 -9.57
C ARG A 118 0.43 -2.06 -8.82
N LYS A 119 -0.09 -3.07 -9.53
CA LYS A 119 -0.50 -4.36 -8.93
C LYS A 119 0.68 -5.05 -8.25
N GLU A 120 1.81 -5.04 -8.94
CA GLU A 120 3.09 -5.59 -8.54
C GLU A 120 3.61 -4.89 -7.28
N SER A 121 3.41 -3.58 -7.18
CA SER A 121 3.76 -2.82 -5.98
C SER A 121 2.88 -3.22 -4.81
N ALA A 122 1.56 -3.31 -5.00
CA ALA A 122 0.61 -3.72 -3.96
C ALA A 122 0.95 -5.11 -3.39
N LEU A 123 1.26 -6.06 -4.27
CA LEU A 123 1.71 -7.41 -3.88
C LEU A 123 3.06 -7.36 -3.15
N ARG A 124 4.05 -6.63 -3.69
CA ARG A 124 5.41 -6.57 -3.12
C ARG A 124 5.45 -5.97 -1.72
N ILE A 125 4.69 -4.89 -1.49
CA ILE A 125 4.61 -4.29 -0.15
C ILE A 125 3.76 -5.14 0.80
N GLY A 126 2.92 -6.03 0.26
CA GLY A 126 2.04 -6.91 1.02
C GLY A 126 0.78 -6.24 1.55
N ILE A 127 0.23 -5.24 0.84
CA ILE A 127 -1.01 -4.56 1.27
C ILE A 127 -2.26 -5.42 1.02
N ILE A 128 -2.19 -6.31 0.03
CA ILE A 128 -3.22 -7.27 -0.35
C ILE A 128 -2.70 -8.70 -0.18
N PRO A 129 -3.59 -9.70 -0.05
CA PRO A 129 -3.23 -11.12 -0.01
C PRO A 129 -2.43 -11.56 -1.24
N PRO A 130 -1.62 -12.64 -1.12
CA PRO A 130 -0.87 -13.19 -2.24
C PRO A 130 -1.82 -13.84 -3.25
N VAL A 131 -2.40 -13.02 -4.12
CA VAL A 131 -3.27 -13.45 -5.22
C VAL A 131 -2.53 -13.28 -6.54
N SER A 132 -2.98 -13.99 -7.57
CA SER A 132 -2.48 -13.78 -8.92
C SER A 132 -2.87 -12.40 -9.45
N GLU A 133 -1.98 -11.76 -10.23
CA GLU A 133 -2.16 -10.38 -10.68
C GLU A 133 -3.38 -10.16 -11.57
N ASP A 134 -3.82 -11.21 -12.27
CA ASP A 134 -5.00 -11.20 -13.13
C ASP A 134 -6.31 -11.02 -12.33
N LYS A 135 -6.32 -11.43 -11.05
CA LYS A 135 -7.47 -11.24 -10.14
C LYS A 135 -7.60 -9.81 -9.59
N ILE A 136 -6.58 -8.96 -9.76
CA ILE A 136 -6.57 -7.61 -9.18
C ILE A 136 -7.15 -6.61 -10.18
N HIS A 137 -8.18 -5.87 -9.79
CA HIS A 137 -8.81 -4.88 -10.67
C HIS A 137 -8.93 -3.51 -10.00
N PHE A 138 -8.41 -2.49 -10.66
CA PHE A 138 -8.55 -1.10 -10.24
C PHE A 138 -9.83 -0.51 -10.81
N ILE A 139 -10.78 -0.18 -9.93
CA ILE A 139 -12.11 0.31 -10.32
C ILE A 139 -12.27 1.82 -10.09
N GLY A 140 -11.20 2.51 -9.69
CA GLY A 140 -11.18 3.94 -9.46
C GLY A 140 -12.06 4.38 -8.29
N ASN A 141 -12.68 5.56 -8.38
CA ASN A 141 -13.51 6.09 -7.30
C ASN A 141 -14.93 5.49 -7.34
N ALA A 142 -15.07 4.28 -6.80
CA ALA A 142 -16.33 3.56 -6.72
C ALA A 142 -17.43 4.33 -5.96
N ALA A 143 -17.07 5.10 -4.93
CA ALA A 143 -18.02 5.92 -4.18
C ALA A 143 -18.65 7.02 -5.06
N MET A 144 -17.83 7.71 -5.87
CA MET A 144 -18.31 8.73 -6.80
C MET A 144 -19.20 8.12 -7.89
N VAL A 145 -18.80 6.97 -8.46
CA VAL A 145 -19.60 6.27 -9.47
C VAL A 145 -20.93 5.82 -8.89
N GLY A 146 -20.93 5.20 -7.71
CA GLY A 146 -22.14 4.78 -7.00
C GLY A 146 -23.07 5.96 -6.67
N ALA A 147 -22.52 7.10 -6.26
CA ALA A 147 -23.30 8.32 -6.01
C ALA A 147 -23.99 8.83 -7.28
N LYS A 148 -23.30 8.82 -8.43
CA LYS A 148 -23.89 9.19 -9.72
C LYS A 148 -25.01 8.22 -10.11
N MET A 149 -24.79 6.91 -9.95
CA MET A 149 -25.80 5.88 -10.25
C MET A 149 -27.07 6.07 -9.39
N ALA A 150 -26.91 6.27 -8.08
CA ALA A 150 -28.03 6.50 -7.18
C ALA A 150 -28.75 7.85 -7.39
N LEU A 151 -28.04 8.86 -7.92
CA LEU A 151 -28.63 10.16 -8.26
C LEU A 151 -29.60 10.06 -9.44
N ILE A 152 -29.21 9.33 -10.50
CA ILE A 152 -29.96 9.27 -11.77
C ILE A 152 -30.93 8.08 -11.88
N SER A 153 -30.85 7.10 -10.98
CA SER A 153 -31.71 5.91 -11.00
C SER A 153 -32.27 5.60 -9.61
N VAL A 154 -33.60 5.48 -9.53
CA VAL A 154 -34.31 5.05 -8.32
C VAL A 154 -34.00 3.59 -8.02
N ASP A 155 -33.96 2.73 -9.03
CA ASP A 155 -33.66 1.30 -8.87
C ASP A 155 -32.26 1.08 -8.30
N MET A 156 -31.25 1.81 -8.79
CA MET A 156 -29.89 1.75 -8.25
C MET A 156 -29.82 2.27 -6.81
N ARG A 157 -30.66 3.24 -6.46
CA ARG A 157 -30.75 3.75 -5.09
C ARG A 157 -31.37 2.72 -4.15
N GLU A 158 -32.42 2.01 -4.58
CA GLU A 158 -32.99 0.91 -3.79
C GLU A 158 -32.01 -0.26 -3.66
N GLU A 159 -31.29 -0.59 -4.72
CA GLU A 159 -30.26 -1.63 -4.70
C GLU A 159 -29.15 -1.31 -3.70
N ALA A 160 -28.65 -0.07 -3.69
CA ALA A 160 -27.68 0.39 -2.70
C ALA A 160 -28.19 0.24 -1.26
N ARG A 161 -29.48 0.50 -1.00
CA ARG A 161 -30.09 0.28 0.32
C ARG A 161 -30.19 -1.20 0.67
N ARG A 162 -30.50 -2.07 -0.30
CA ARG A 162 -30.56 -3.51 -0.12
C ARG A 162 -29.18 -4.07 0.24
N ILE A 163 -28.13 -3.68 -0.49
CA ILE A 163 -26.74 -4.05 -0.21
C ILE A 163 -26.34 -3.58 1.19
N ALA A 164 -26.61 -2.32 1.54
CA ALA A 164 -26.27 -1.78 2.86
C ALA A 164 -26.90 -2.59 4.01
N ARG A 165 -28.12 -3.14 3.82
CA ARG A 165 -28.79 -3.99 4.82
C ARG A 165 -28.22 -5.41 4.91
N SER A 166 -27.54 -5.90 3.87
CA SER A 166 -26.90 -7.23 3.88
C SER A 166 -25.45 -7.21 4.39
N VAL A 167 -24.84 -6.03 4.54
CA VAL A 167 -23.47 -5.92 5.05
C VAL A 167 -23.42 -6.27 6.54
N ARG A 168 -22.60 -7.25 6.89
CA ARG A 168 -22.26 -7.57 8.28
C ARG A 168 -20.99 -6.81 8.67
N TYR A 169 -21.10 -5.98 9.71
CA TYR A 169 -19.94 -5.27 10.26
C TYR A 169 -19.10 -6.20 11.15
N VAL A 170 -17.79 -6.23 10.93
CA VAL A 170 -16.83 -6.98 11.74
C VAL A 170 -15.97 -5.98 12.53
N PRO A 171 -16.08 -5.93 13.87
CA PRO A 171 -15.32 -4.98 14.68
C PRO A 171 -13.86 -5.41 14.83
N LEU A 172 -12.97 -4.83 14.03
CA LEU A 172 -11.53 -5.14 14.04
C LEU A 172 -10.83 -4.75 15.35
N ALA A 173 -11.20 -3.60 15.94
CA ALA A 173 -10.53 -3.06 17.14
C ALA A 173 -10.65 -3.96 18.38
N THR A 174 -11.70 -4.78 18.45
CA THR A 174 -11.95 -5.73 19.55
C THR A 174 -11.57 -7.15 19.18
N ASN A 175 -11.11 -7.39 17.94
CA ASN A 175 -10.71 -8.72 17.52
C ASN A 175 -9.32 -9.03 18.13
N PRO A 176 -9.19 -10.11 18.93
CA PRO A 176 -7.95 -10.42 19.63
C PRO A 176 -6.77 -10.74 18.69
N GLU A 177 -7.06 -11.10 17.44
CA GLU A 177 -6.07 -11.51 16.43
C GLU A 177 -5.63 -10.35 15.55
N PHE A 178 -6.34 -9.22 15.58
CA PHE A 178 -6.00 -8.05 14.78
C PHE A 178 -4.57 -7.57 15.06
N GLN A 179 -4.15 -7.55 16.33
CA GLN A 179 -2.79 -7.12 16.69
C GLN A 179 -1.72 -8.04 16.10
N THR A 180 -1.95 -9.35 16.09
CA THR A 180 -1.06 -10.32 15.46
C THR A 180 -0.93 -10.06 13.96
N TYR A 181 -2.06 -10.02 13.25
CA TYR A 181 -2.06 -9.75 11.81
C TYR A 181 -1.53 -8.36 11.46
N PHE A 182 -1.71 -7.37 12.35
CA PHE A 182 -1.16 -6.04 12.18
C PHE A 182 0.36 -6.05 12.28
N MET A 183 0.91 -6.67 13.31
CA MET A 183 2.35 -6.80 13.52
C MET A 183 3.02 -7.54 12.36
N GLU A 184 2.44 -8.66 11.95
CA GLU A 184 2.94 -9.44 10.82
C GLU A 184 2.76 -8.68 9.50
N GLY A 185 1.61 -8.04 9.32
CA GLY A 185 1.28 -7.17 8.19
C GLY A 185 2.18 -5.95 8.06
N MET A 186 2.93 -5.54 9.10
CA MET A 186 3.94 -4.48 8.98
C MET A 186 5.19 -4.92 8.21
N LEU A 187 5.53 -6.21 8.18
CA LEU A 187 6.70 -6.74 7.45
C LEU A 187 6.44 -6.73 5.94
N PHE A 188 7.36 -6.18 5.17
CA PHE A 188 7.25 -6.18 3.70
C PHE A 188 7.53 -7.57 3.14
N GLY A 189 6.76 -7.97 2.13
CA GLY A 189 6.93 -9.26 1.44
C GLY A 189 6.53 -10.49 2.27
N ALA A 190 5.78 -10.34 3.37
CA ALA A 190 5.19 -11.47 4.08
C ALA A 190 4.14 -12.15 3.17
N SER A 191 4.56 -13.23 2.49
CA SER A 191 3.72 -13.99 1.56
C SER A 191 2.91 -15.09 2.24
N GLU A 192 3.16 -15.40 3.51
CA GLU A 192 2.58 -16.54 4.23
C GLU A 192 1.95 -16.08 5.56
N LEU A 193 0.89 -15.27 5.47
CA LEU A 193 -0.03 -15.02 6.57
C LEU A 193 -1.23 -15.98 6.48
#